data_AF-A0A1F6PVF4-F1
#
_entry.id   AF-A0A1F6PVF4-F1
#
_cell.length_a   1.000
_cell.length_b   1.000
_cell.length_c   1.000
_cell.angle_alpha   90.00
_cell.angle_beta   90.00
_cell.angle_gamma   90.00
#
_symmetry.space_group_name_H-M   'P 1'
#
loop_
_entity.id
_entity.type
_entity.pdbx_description
1 polymer ?
#
loop_
_entity_poly.entity_id
_entity_poly.type
_entity_poly.pdbx_seq_one_letter_code
_entity_poly.pdbx_strand_id
1 'polypeptide(L)'
;MYSTLTKEEMMEWRRTTEKITLEEFASRLGKSANVKKITNDLHDLLLKKVEEPEQVQEKSVKERKPDIEVKISFAKKLNKREELVFNYFCRNRKQKVMVKDIARILDLPNDYVYKYIKNLRSKLSNTDILENADQGGYILNI
;
A
#
# COMPACT_ATOMS: atom_id res chain seq x y z
N MET A 1 -3.03 38.02 16.69
CA MET A 1 -2.08 37.09 16.02
C MET A 1 -2.41 35.68 16.46
N TYR A 2 -2.37 34.68 15.58
CA TYR A 2 -2.59 33.28 15.97
C TYR A 2 -1.25 32.62 16.30
N SER A 3 -0.99 32.42 17.59
CA SER A 3 0.18 31.68 18.07
C SER A 3 -0.10 30.18 18.02
N THR A 4 0.77 29.42 17.37
CA THR A 4 0.68 27.95 17.30
C THR A 4 1.53 27.28 18.37
N LEU A 5 1.15 26.07 18.79
CA LEU A 5 1.89 25.27 19.75
C LEU A 5 3.34 25.01 19.30
N THR A 6 4.33 25.24 20.17
CA THR A 6 5.75 25.03 19.84
C THR A 6 6.17 23.57 19.98
N LYS A 7 7.40 23.24 19.53
CA LYS A 7 7.96 21.88 19.67
C LYS A 7 8.13 21.46 21.13
N GLU A 8 8.43 22.41 22.02
CA GLU A 8 8.66 22.17 23.45
C GLU A 8 7.31 21.87 24.12
N GLU A 9 6.30 22.69 23.88
CA GLU A 9 4.93 22.48 24.35
C GLU A 9 4.34 21.14 23.86
N MET A 10 4.65 20.74 22.61
CA MET A 10 4.27 19.43 22.08
C MET A 10 5.05 18.25 22.71
N MET A 11 6.23 18.48 23.31
CA MET A 11 6.92 17.48 24.13
C MET A 11 6.38 17.46 25.57
N GLU A 12 5.95 18.60 26.10
CA GLU A 12 5.28 18.71 27.40
C GLU A 12 3.99 17.88 27.41
N TRP A 13 3.12 18.06 26.41
CA TRP A 13 1.90 17.25 26.22
C TRP A 13 2.18 15.73 26.08
N ARG A 14 3.35 15.34 25.57
CA ARG A 14 3.76 13.92 25.48
C ARG A 14 4.35 13.37 26.78
N ARG A 15 4.65 14.24 27.75
CA ARG A 15 5.14 13.89 29.10
C ARG A 15 4.03 13.94 30.13
N THR A 16 3.01 14.78 29.96
CA THR A 16 1.82 14.79 30.80
C THR A 16 1.09 13.45 30.71
N THR A 17 0.79 12.85 31.86
CA THR A 17 -0.06 11.65 31.98
C THR A 17 -1.56 11.97 31.94
N GLU A 18 -1.92 13.25 31.78
CA GLU A 18 -3.30 13.73 31.59
C GLU A 18 -3.86 13.20 30.26
N LYS A 19 -5.06 12.61 30.27
CA LYS A 19 -5.76 12.10 29.07
C LYS A 19 -6.49 13.21 28.29
N ILE A 20 -5.83 14.35 28.10
CA ILE A 20 -6.38 15.53 27.40
C ILE A 20 -5.98 15.54 25.93
N THR A 21 -6.85 16.08 25.07
CA THR A 21 -6.56 16.14 23.63
C THR A 21 -5.52 17.22 23.31
N LEU A 22 -4.83 17.09 22.18
CA LEU A 22 -3.83 18.09 21.73
C LEU A 22 -4.45 19.47 21.48
N GLU A 23 -5.71 19.51 21.07
CA GLU A 23 -6.48 20.74 20.83
C GLU A 23 -6.92 21.41 22.14
N GLU A 24 -7.33 20.62 23.13
CA GLU A 24 -7.66 21.07 24.49
C GLU A 24 -6.42 21.59 25.24
N PHE A 25 -5.28 20.90 25.11
CA PHE A 25 -3.99 21.37 25.63
C PHE A 25 -3.55 22.69 24.98
N ALA A 26 -3.68 22.82 23.66
CA ALA A 26 -3.37 24.07 22.96
C ALA A 26 -4.32 25.21 23.38
N SER A 27 -5.61 24.92 23.51
CA SER A 27 -6.63 25.87 24.00
C SER A 27 -6.33 26.37 25.41
N ARG A 28 -5.88 25.50 26.32
CA ARG A 28 -5.44 25.84 27.68
C ARG A 28 -4.21 26.76 27.70
N LEU A 29 -3.40 26.74 26.64
CA LEU A 29 -2.25 27.64 26.43
C LEU A 29 -2.59 28.87 25.57
N GLY A 30 -3.87 29.08 25.21
CA GLY A 30 -4.31 30.19 24.35
C GLY A 30 -3.78 30.11 22.91
N LYS A 31 -3.43 28.92 22.44
CA LYS A 31 -2.76 28.66 21.15
C LYS A 31 -3.61 27.76 20.26
N SER A 32 -3.52 27.93 18.95
CA SER A 32 -4.19 27.04 18.01
C SER A 32 -3.32 25.82 17.69
N ALA A 33 -3.90 24.63 17.78
CA ALA A 33 -3.29 23.39 17.30
C ALA A 33 -3.35 23.35 15.76
N ASN A 34 -2.43 24.07 15.09
CA ASN A 34 -2.32 24.06 13.63
C ASN A 34 -1.71 22.75 13.13
N VAL A 35 -2.49 21.67 13.22
CA VAL A 35 -2.11 20.32 12.79
C VAL A 35 -2.28 20.18 11.27
N LYS A 36 -1.53 20.98 10.50
CA LYS A 36 -1.27 20.69 9.08
C LYS A 36 -0.26 19.55 8.94
N LYS A 37 -0.63 18.41 9.52
CA LYS A 37 0.01 17.10 9.40
C LYS A 37 -1.10 16.07 9.25
N ILE A 38 -1.46 15.76 8.00
CA ILE A 38 -2.13 14.49 7.70
C ILE A 38 -1.26 13.39 8.29
N THR A 39 -1.80 12.72 9.28
CA THR A 39 -1.10 11.66 10.00
C THR A 39 -1.88 10.42 9.68
N ASN A 40 -1.35 9.56 8.80
CA ASN A 40 -2.02 8.35 8.31
C ASN A 40 -2.10 7.26 9.42
N ASP A 41 -2.66 7.64 10.56
CA ASP A 41 -2.97 6.78 11.70
C ASP A 41 -4.43 6.29 11.62
N LEU A 42 -4.82 5.52 12.64
CA LEU A 42 -6.14 4.89 12.66
C LEU A 42 -7.30 5.89 12.87
N HIS A 43 -7.01 7.08 13.41
CA HIS A 43 -8.01 8.08 13.78
C HIS A 43 -8.42 8.93 12.57
N ASP A 44 -7.45 9.38 11.76
CA ASP A 44 -7.71 10.02 10.45
C ASP A 44 -8.51 9.07 9.53
N LEU A 45 -8.18 7.77 9.52
CA LEU A 45 -8.88 6.75 8.73
C LEU A 45 -10.31 6.44 9.22
N LEU A 46 -10.58 6.56 10.53
CA LEU A 46 -11.92 6.40 11.10
C LEU A 46 -12.80 7.62 10.82
N LEU A 47 -12.26 8.83 10.98
CA LEU A 47 -13.00 10.08 10.76
C LEU A 47 -13.41 10.24 9.29
N LYS A 48 -12.50 9.91 8.36
CA LYS A 48 -12.71 10.00 6.90
C LYS A 48 -13.80 9.07 6.34
N LYS A 49 -14.40 8.20 7.15
CA LYS A 49 -15.52 7.32 6.75
C LYS A 49 -16.90 7.95 6.98
N VAL A 50 -16.98 9.14 7.59
CA VAL A 50 -18.25 9.79 7.95
C VAL A 50 -18.66 10.87 6.92
N GLU A 51 -17.73 11.36 6.10
CA GLU A 51 -17.95 12.47 5.16
C GLU A 51 -17.81 12.05 3.69
N GLU A 52 -18.94 11.71 3.08
CA GLU A 52 -19.21 11.84 1.64
C GLU A 52 -20.31 12.93 1.48
N PRO A 53 -20.29 13.76 0.41
CA PRO A 53 -20.53 13.21 -0.93
C PRO A 53 -19.76 13.85 -2.11
N GLU A 54 -19.55 13.02 -3.13
CA GLU A 54 -19.70 13.29 -4.58
C GLU A 54 -18.95 14.48 -5.27
N GLN A 55 -18.06 14.16 -6.22
CA GLN A 55 -18.19 14.45 -7.68
C GLN A 55 -16.84 14.36 -8.44
N VAL A 56 -16.79 13.53 -9.50
CA VAL A 56 -15.88 13.46 -10.69
C VAL A 56 -14.44 14.04 -10.66
N GLN A 57 -13.39 13.47 -11.27
CA GLN A 57 -13.13 12.35 -12.21
C GLN A 57 -11.58 12.15 -12.20
N GLU A 58 -10.88 11.10 -12.68
CA GLU A 58 -11.06 9.73 -13.20
C GLU A 58 -9.62 9.08 -13.04
N LYS A 59 -9.25 7.78 -13.06
CA LYS A 59 -9.75 6.51 -13.62
C LYS A 59 -9.50 5.33 -12.66
N SER A 60 -10.23 5.24 -11.55
CA SER A 60 -10.17 4.04 -10.70
C SER A 60 -10.88 2.87 -11.38
N VAL A 61 -10.11 2.01 -12.05
CA VAL A 61 -10.63 0.80 -12.70
C VAL A 61 -11.15 -0.16 -11.63
N LYS A 62 -12.48 -0.18 -11.51
CA LYS A 62 -13.37 -1.17 -10.89
C LYS A 62 -12.66 -2.28 -10.09
N GLU A 63 -13.00 -2.40 -8.81
CA GLU A 63 -12.74 -3.57 -7.96
C GLU A 63 -13.53 -4.81 -8.45
N ARG A 64 -13.23 -5.28 -9.65
CA ARG A 64 -13.53 -6.63 -10.07
C ARG A 64 -12.63 -7.54 -9.24
N LYS A 65 -13.23 -8.26 -8.28
CA LYS A 65 -12.64 -9.49 -7.75
C LYS A 65 -12.13 -10.30 -8.95
N PRO A 66 -10.85 -10.68 -9.00
CA PRO A 66 -10.40 -11.63 -9.98
C PRO A 66 -10.90 -13.01 -9.57
N ASP A 67 -12.19 -13.28 -9.85
CA ASP A 67 -12.76 -14.64 -9.95
C ASP A 67 -12.19 -15.33 -11.21
N ILE A 68 -10.86 -15.31 -11.31
CA ILE A 68 -10.07 -16.05 -12.27
C ILE A 68 -9.62 -17.28 -11.49
N GLU A 69 -10.42 -18.34 -11.55
CA GLU A 69 -10.09 -19.65 -10.97
C GLU A 69 -8.96 -20.30 -11.78
N VAL A 70 -7.76 -19.70 -11.74
CA VAL A 70 -6.60 -20.29 -12.40
C VAL A 70 -6.22 -21.54 -11.61
N LYS A 71 -6.47 -22.72 -12.20
CA LYS A 71 -6.14 -24.03 -11.63
C LYS A 71 -4.64 -24.28 -11.64
N ILE A 72 -3.94 -23.53 -10.81
CA ILE A 72 -2.49 -23.59 -10.64
C ILE A 72 -2.19 -24.49 -9.45
N SER A 73 -1.56 -25.62 -9.75
CA SER A 73 -0.98 -26.52 -8.76
C SER A 73 0.22 -25.85 -8.08
N PHE A 74 -0.04 -25.10 -7.01
CA PHE A 74 1.00 -24.58 -6.13
C PHE A 74 1.43 -25.67 -5.12
N ALA A 75 2.68 -26.10 -5.18
CA ALA A 75 3.22 -27.10 -4.26
C ALA A 75 3.32 -26.62 -2.80
N LYS A 76 3.33 -25.29 -2.57
CA LYS A 76 3.42 -24.65 -1.25
C LYS A 76 2.65 -23.33 -1.26
N LYS A 77 2.00 -22.99 -0.13
CA LYS A 77 1.23 -21.74 0.04
C LYS A 77 2.09 -20.49 -0.24
N LEU A 78 1.51 -19.51 -0.92
CA LEU A 78 2.14 -18.21 -1.20
C LEU A 78 2.13 -17.32 0.05
N ASN A 79 2.97 -16.29 0.03
CA ASN A 79 2.96 -15.19 0.99
C ASN A 79 2.18 -14.00 0.40
N LYS A 80 1.53 -13.16 1.21
CA LYS A 80 0.69 -12.03 0.77
C LYS A 80 1.35 -11.12 -0.29
N ARG A 81 2.67 -10.89 -0.18
CA ARG A 81 3.43 -10.11 -1.18
C ARG A 81 3.66 -10.86 -2.49
N GLU A 82 3.85 -12.18 -2.43
CA GLU A 82 3.96 -13.04 -3.61
C GLU A 82 2.60 -13.15 -4.31
N GLU A 83 1.50 -13.22 -3.54
CA GLU A 83 0.11 -13.20 -4.05
C GLU A 83 -0.19 -11.90 -4.81
N LEU A 84 0.25 -10.73 -4.31
CA LEU A 84 0.08 -9.45 -5.00
C LEU A 84 0.86 -9.37 -6.32
N VAL A 85 2.14 -9.78 -6.30
CA VAL A 85 2.98 -9.88 -7.52
C VAL A 85 2.33 -10.82 -8.53
N PHE A 86 1.83 -11.97 -8.07
CA PHE A 86 1.18 -12.97 -8.92
C PHE A 86 -0.15 -12.50 -9.51
N ASN A 87 -1.00 -11.83 -8.71
CA ASN A 87 -2.25 -11.22 -9.15
C ASN A 87 -2.01 -10.17 -10.25
N TYR A 88 -0.92 -9.39 -10.15
CA TYR A 88 -0.52 -8.47 -11.22
C TYR A 88 -0.18 -9.20 -12.52
N PHE A 89 0.63 -10.27 -12.46
CA PHE A 89 0.92 -11.10 -13.64
C PHE A 89 -0.35 -11.74 -14.26
N CYS A 90 -1.33 -12.17 -13.46
CA CYS A 90 -2.60 -12.69 -13.99
C CYS A 90 -3.44 -11.64 -14.73
N ARG A 91 -3.43 -10.38 -14.27
CA ARG A 91 -4.08 -9.26 -14.98
C ARG A 91 -3.44 -9.05 -16.35
N ASN A 92 -2.11 -9.10 -16.39
CA ASN A 92 -1.27 -8.88 -17.57
C ASN A 92 -0.77 -10.19 -18.22
N ARG A 93 -1.62 -11.22 -18.25
CA ARG A 93 -1.37 -12.51 -18.94
C ARG A 93 -0.92 -12.32 -20.39
N LYS A 94 0.11 -13.06 -20.81
CA LYS A 94 0.78 -13.00 -22.14
C LYS A 94 1.36 -11.63 -22.51
N GLN A 95 1.45 -10.69 -21.58
CA GLN A 95 2.14 -9.41 -21.76
C GLN A 95 3.51 -9.43 -21.05
N LYS A 96 4.50 -8.78 -21.65
CA LYS A 96 5.79 -8.48 -21.01
C LYS A 96 5.58 -7.44 -19.91
N VAL A 97 5.75 -7.83 -18.65
CA VAL A 97 5.72 -6.95 -17.48
C VAL A 97 7.15 -6.69 -17.00
N MET A 98 7.53 -5.43 -16.78
CA MET A 98 8.83 -5.11 -16.17
C MET A 98 8.77 -5.14 -14.64
N VAL A 99 9.86 -5.60 -14.02
CA VAL A 99 10.04 -5.54 -12.56
C VAL A 99 9.89 -4.11 -12.01
N LYS A 100 10.34 -3.10 -12.77
CA LYS A 100 10.24 -1.68 -12.39
C LYS A 100 8.79 -1.21 -12.19
N ASP A 101 7.85 -1.75 -12.95
CA ASP A 101 6.44 -1.37 -12.87
C ASP A 101 5.78 -2.03 -11.66
N ILE A 102 6.05 -3.33 -11.43
CA ILE A 102 5.61 -4.05 -10.23
C ILE A 102 6.17 -3.39 -8.96
N ALA A 103 7.45 -3.00 -8.99
CA ALA A 103 8.12 -2.30 -7.89
C ALA A 103 7.42 -0.98 -7.54
N ARG A 104 7.09 -0.15 -8.54
CA ARG A 104 6.35 1.10 -8.38
C ARG A 104 4.90 0.89 -7.93
N ILE A 105 4.22 -0.17 -8.38
CA ILE A 105 2.79 -0.41 -8.09
C ILE A 105 2.57 -1.03 -6.71
N LEU A 106 3.59 -1.70 -6.15
CA LEU A 106 3.52 -2.34 -4.82
C LEU A 106 4.36 -1.62 -3.75
N ASP A 107 4.97 -0.48 -4.08
CA ASP A 107 5.95 0.25 -3.24
C ASP A 107 7.06 -0.67 -2.66
N LEU A 108 7.63 -1.51 -3.53
CA LEU A 108 8.66 -2.49 -3.20
C LEU A 108 9.95 -2.22 -3.99
N PRO A 109 11.15 -2.32 -3.40
CA PRO A 109 12.39 -2.25 -4.17
C PRO A 109 12.52 -3.41 -5.17
N ASN A 110 13.14 -3.15 -6.33
CA ASN A 110 13.28 -4.12 -7.43
C ASN A 110 13.82 -5.50 -6.97
N ASP A 111 14.79 -5.51 -6.06
CA ASP A 111 15.43 -6.75 -5.57
C ASP A 111 14.45 -7.65 -4.81
N TYR A 112 13.48 -7.06 -4.10
CA TYR A 112 12.41 -7.83 -3.46
C TYR A 112 11.46 -8.41 -4.49
N VAL A 113 11.15 -7.69 -5.57
CA VAL A 113 10.32 -8.21 -6.68
C VAL A 113 11.02 -9.38 -7.37
N TYR A 114 12.32 -9.27 -7.69
CA TYR A 114 13.11 -10.40 -8.21
C TYR A 114 13.11 -11.60 -7.24
N LYS A 115 13.25 -11.35 -5.92
CA LYS A 115 13.17 -12.41 -4.89
C LYS A 115 11.80 -13.06 -4.84
N TYR A 116 10.70 -12.30 -4.92
CA TYR A 116 9.34 -12.84 -4.93
C TYR A 116 9.04 -13.61 -6.23
N ILE A 117 9.55 -13.17 -7.38
CA ILE A 117 9.46 -13.90 -8.66
C ILE A 117 10.23 -15.24 -8.58
N LYS A 118 11.43 -15.24 -8.01
CA LYS A 118 12.20 -16.48 -7.77
C LYS A 118 11.45 -17.43 -6.83
N ASN A 119 10.89 -16.92 -5.73
CA ASN A 119 10.06 -17.71 -4.83
C ASN A 119 8.81 -18.28 -5.51
N LEU A 120 8.12 -17.49 -6.34
CA LEU A 120 6.94 -17.92 -7.10
C LEU A 120 7.28 -19.10 -8.02
N ARG A 121 8.38 -19.01 -8.81
CA ARG A 121 8.87 -20.14 -9.61
C ARG A 121 9.19 -21.38 -8.77
N SER A 122 9.70 -21.23 -7.55
CA SER A 122 9.94 -22.37 -6.62
C SER A 122 8.69 -22.88 -5.88
N LYS A 123 7.51 -22.30 -6.12
CA LYS A 123 6.21 -22.73 -5.56
C LYS A 123 5.22 -23.21 -6.63
N LEU A 124 5.34 -22.71 -7.85
CA LEU A 124 4.68 -23.23 -9.04
C LEU A 124 5.25 -24.61 -9.39
N SER A 125 4.40 -25.63 -9.54
CA SER A 125 4.86 -26.94 -10.03
C SER A 125 5.18 -26.95 -11.53
N ASN A 126 4.68 -25.97 -12.28
CA ASN A 126 4.81 -25.89 -13.73
C ASN A 126 5.78 -24.78 -14.11
N THR A 127 7.00 -25.14 -14.53
CA THR A 127 8.09 -24.20 -14.81
C THR A 127 7.79 -23.27 -16.00
N ASP A 128 7.10 -23.76 -17.03
CA ASP A 128 6.77 -23.01 -18.26
C ASP A 128 5.81 -21.84 -18.07
N ILE A 129 5.09 -21.75 -16.94
CA ILE A 129 4.07 -20.71 -16.74
C ILE A 129 4.66 -19.29 -16.66
N LEU A 130 5.94 -19.13 -16.29
CA LEU A 130 6.56 -17.82 -16.13
C LEU A 130 7.92 -17.77 -16.83
N GLU A 131 7.97 -17.18 -18.01
CA GLU A 131 9.17 -17.03 -18.85
C GLU A 131 9.96 -15.76 -18.51
N ASN A 132 11.27 -15.74 -18.84
CA ASN A 132 12.06 -14.51 -18.83
C ASN A 132 11.84 -13.75 -20.15
N ALA A 133 11.72 -12.42 -20.09
CA ALA A 133 11.78 -11.54 -21.25
C ALA A 133 12.93 -10.54 -21.12
N ASP A 134 13.31 -9.90 -22.23
CA ASP A 134 14.52 -9.05 -22.29
C ASP A 134 14.49 -7.91 -21.29
N GLN A 135 15.68 -7.47 -20.86
CA GLN A 135 15.87 -6.32 -19.97
C GLN A 135 15.22 -6.47 -18.57
N GLY A 136 15.02 -7.71 -18.10
CA GLY A 136 14.42 -7.98 -16.79
C GLY A 136 12.89 -7.89 -16.78
N GLY A 137 12.26 -8.12 -17.93
CA GLY A 137 10.83 -8.39 -18.02
C GLY A 137 10.52 -9.86 -17.73
N TYR A 138 9.26 -10.14 -17.43
CA TYR A 138 8.72 -11.49 -17.29
C TYR A 138 7.38 -11.59 -18.03
N ILE A 139 7.07 -12.76 -18.57
CA ILE A 139 5.81 -13.05 -19.26
C ILE A 139 5.13 -14.21 -18.54
N LEU A 140 3.87 -14.04 -18.17
CA LEU A 140 3.04 -15.11 -17.61
C LEU A 140 2.26 -15.78 -18.75
N ASN A 141 2.59 -17.03 -19.05
CA ASN A 141 2.02 -17.82 -20.14
C ASN A 141 0.89 -18.73 -19.60
N ILE A 142 -0.33 -18.20 -19.62
CA ILE A 142 -1.60 -18.86 -19.25
C ILE A 142 -2.67 -18.42 -20.27
#